data_AF-B1M227-F1
#
_entry.id   AF-B1M227-F1
#
_cell.length_a   1.000
_cell.length_b   1.000
_cell.length_c   1.000
_cell.angle_alpha   90.00
_cell.angle_beta   90.00
_cell.angle_gamma   90.00
#
_symmetry.space_group_name_H-M   'P 1'
#
loop_
_entity.id
_entity.type
_entity.pdbx_description
1 polymer ?
#
loop_
_entity_poly.entity_id
_entity_poly.type
_entity_poly.pdbx_seq_one_letter_code
_entity_poly.pdbx_strand_id
1 'polypeptide(L)'
;MRTLILAAALAASAVATADEFWPDYSSGWQFALSESAGPGRERYGVVDAEPTGRAEWRVRVECGVRSTRDGQVLSRAVGTGSSGRGASPGFGGQWDWEGGQKGGSFVVTQYRRAPERLDLPGEFTAPECPQRGTGALSSGD
;
A
#
# COMPACT_ATOMS: atom_id res chain seq x y z
N MET A 1 -6.12 56.27 -34.72
CA MET A 1 -4.71 55.82 -34.57
C MET A 1 -4.69 54.91 -33.34
N ARG A 2 -4.56 53.58 -33.55
CA ARG A 2 -3.39 52.77 -33.12
C ARG A 2 -3.11 52.97 -31.61
N THR A 3 -3.27 51.98 -30.72
CA THR A 3 -2.53 50.70 -30.74
C THR A 3 -3.20 49.69 -29.79
N LEU A 4 -3.44 48.47 -30.28
CA LEU A 4 -3.72 47.26 -29.50
C LEU A 4 -2.42 46.81 -28.81
N ILE A 5 -2.45 46.49 -27.51
CA ILE A 5 -1.38 45.69 -26.88
C ILE A 5 -2.00 44.39 -26.37
N LEU A 6 -1.53 43.31 -26.98
CA LEU A 6 -1.83 41.92 -26.69
C LEU A 6 -1.16 41.47 -25.39
N ALA A 7 -1.91 40.65 -24.64
CA ALA A 7 -1.56 39.37 -24.00
C ALA A 7 -0.13 39.12 -23.47
N ALA A 8 -0.05 38.65 -22.23
CA ALA A 8 0.53 37.34 -21.91
C ALA A 8 0.09 36.89 -20.51
N ALA A 9 -0.90 35.99 -20.46
CA ALA A 9 -1.19 35.21 -19.27
C ALA A 9 0.00 34.26 -19.05
N LEU A 10 0.84 34.54 -18.06
CA LEU A 10 1.81 33.58 -17.56
C LEU A 10 1.06 32.59 -16.67
N ALA A 11 0.36 31.65 -17.31
CA ALA A 11 0.07 30.37 -16.67
C ALA A 11 1.42 29.67 -16.49
N ALA A 12 1.99 29.77 -15.29
CA ALA A 12 3.17 29.00 -14.94
C ALA A 12 2.79 27.52 -15.03
N SER A 13 3.28 26.85 -16.06
CA SER A 13 3.19 25.40 -16.22
C SER A 13 3.79 24.75 -14.98
N ALA A 14 2.94 24.11 -14.17
CA ALA A 14 3.41 23.25 -13.10
C ALA A 14 4.32 22.18 -13.71
N VAL A 15 5.60 22.23 -13.37
CA VAL A 15 6.56 21.21 -13.78
C VAL A 15 6.37 20.03 -12.84
N ALA A 16 5.36 19.20 -13.10
CA ALA A 16 5.20 17.90 -12.45
C ALA A 16 6.27 16.96 -13.01
N THR A 17 7.49 17.05 -12.49
CA THR A 17 8.62 16.17 -12.87
C THR A 17 9.12 15.39 -11.66
N ALA A 18 8.28 14.48 -11.22
CA ALA A 18 8.59 13.15 -10.74
C ALA A 18 7.33 12.33 -11.05
N ASP A 19 7.45 11.09 -11.50
CA ASP A 19 6.28 10.20 -11.46
C ASP A 19 5.87 10.08 -9.99
N GLU A 20 4.96 10.94 -9.54
CA GLU A 20 4.59 11.05 -8.13
C GLU A 20 3.70 9.86 -7.82
N PHE A 21 4.31 8.81 -7.28
CA PHE A 21 3.60 7.63 -6.86
C PHE A 21 2.81 7.97 -5.60
N TRP A 22 1.49 7.92 -5.71
CA TRP A 22 0.65 7.74 -4.54
C TRP A 22 0.82 6.30 -4.00
N PRO A 23 0.86 6.06 -2.68
CA PRO A 23 0.73 7.02 -1.58
C PRO A 23 2.00 7.84 -1.35
N ASP A 24 1.83 9.10 -0.96
CA ASP A 24 2.93 9.91 -0.43
C ASP A 24 2.96 9.84 1.11
N TYR A 25 3.97 10.44 1.73
CA TYR A 25 4.10 10.44 3.19
C TYR A 25 3.12 11.37 3.91
N SER A 26 2.23 12.06 3.18
CA SER A 26 1.15 12.89 3.73
C SER A 26 -0.19 12.16 3.78
N SER A 27 -0.29 11.00 3.12
CA SER A 27 -1.52 10.22 2.99
C SER A 27 -1.42 8.86 3.69
N GLY A 28 -2.55 8.45 4.26
CA GLY A 28 -2.76 7.06 4.68
C GLY A 28 -3.13 6.18 3.50
N TRP A 29 -2.97 4.86 3.67
CA TRP A 29 -3.30 3.88 2.64
C TRP A 29 -3.60 2.51 3.26
N GLN A 30 -4.30 1.67 2.51
CA GLN A 30 -4.52 0.27 2.81
C GLN A 30 -4.08 -0.59 1.63
N PHE A 31 -3.38 -1.69 1.90
CA PHE A 31 -3.08 -2.73 0.92
C PHE A 31 -3.68 -4.06 1.36
N ALA A 32 -4.51 -4.68 0.51
CA ALA A 32 -5.15 -5.96 0.78
C ALA A 32 -4.78 -7.01 -0.27
N LEU A 33 -4.28 -8.14 0.18
CA LEU A 33 -3.94 -9.30 -0.64
C LEU A 33 -4.64 -10.54 -0.09
N SER A 34 -5.11 -11.40 -0.99
CA SER A 34 -5.65 -12.71 -0.65
C SER A 34 -5.08 -13.80 -1.55
N GLU A 35 -4.95 -15.01 -1.03
CA GLU A 35 -4.58 -16.21 -1.77
C GLU A 35 -5.43 -17.43 -1.32
N SER A 36 -5.47 -18.48 -2.14
CA SER A 36 -6.18 -19.72 -1.78
C SER A 36 -5.52 -20.42 -0.58
N ALA A 37 -6.32 -20.80 0.42
CA ALA A 37 -5.91 -21.62 1.57
C ALA A 37 -6.52 -23.04 1.53
N GLY A 38 -6.84 -23.51 0.32
CA GLY A 38 -7.55 -24.76 0.07
C GLY A 38 -9.07 -24.58 -0.03
N PRO A 39 -9.84 -25.68 -0.12
CA PRO A 39 -11.27 -25.62 -0.42
C PRO A 39 -12.06 -24.77 0.58
N GLY A 40 -12.79 -23.77 0.09
CA GLY A 40 -13.67 -22.90 0.89
C GLY A 40 -12.95 -21.93 1.83
N ARG A 41 -11.64 -21.74 1.69
CA ARG A 41 -10.82 -20.88 2.56
C ARG A 41 -9.88 -20.03 1.75
N GLU A 42 -9.69 -18.80 2.18
CA GLU A 42 -8.63 -17.93 1.69
C GLU A 42 -7.76 -17.45 2.84
N ARG A 43 -6.47 -17.31 2.56
CA ARG A 43 -5.55 -16.58 3.42
C ARG A 43 -5.60 -15.13 2.97
N TYR A 44 -5.68 -14.20 3.92
CA TYR A 44 -5.73 -12.77 3.65
C TYR A 44 -4.64 -12.04 4.44
N GLY A 45 -4.17 -10.93 3.89
CA GLY A 45 -3.23 -10.00 4.50
C GLY A 45 -3.67 -8.58 4.18
N VAL A 46 -3.81 -7.77 5.21
CA VAL A 46 -4.17 -6.35 5.13
C VAL A 46 -3.11 -5.53 5.84
N VAL A 47 -2.65 -4.48 5.19
CA VAL A 47 -1.75 -3.48 5.78
C VAL A 47 -2.50 -2.16 5.78
N ASP A 48 -2.79 -1.63 6.95
CA ASP A 48 -3.27 -0.27 7.15
C ASP A 48 -2.07 0.62 7.50
N ALA A 49 -1.94 1.76 6.84
CA ALA A 49 -0.82 2.66 7.01
C ALA A 49 -1.27 4.10 7.28
N GLU A 50 -0.66 4.71 8.29
CA GLU A 50 -0.92 6.08 8.71
C GLU A 50 0.34 6.93 8.54
N PRO A 51 0.23 8.15 8.01
CA PRO A 51 1.36 9.05 7.88
C PRO A 51 1.87 9.48 9.27
N THR A 52 3.19 9.51 9.44
CA THR A 52 3.82 9.91 10.72
C THR A 52 4.18 11.40 10.79
N GLY A 53 3.98 12.15 9.70
CA GLY A 53 4.53 13.50 9.52
C GLY A 53 6.03 13.52 9.19
N ARG A 54 6.62 12.35 8.91
CA ARG A 54 8.01 12.15 8.44
C ARG A 54 7.99 11.29 7.17
N ALA A 55 9.16 11.02 6.61
CA ALA A 55 9.31 10.10 5.47
C ALA A 55 9.14 8.61 5.88
N GLU A 56 8.05 8.31 6.57
CA GLU A 56 7.70 6.99 7.13
C GLU A 56 6.19 6.92 7.39
N TRP A 57 5.61 5.74 7.23
CA TRP A 57 4.28 5.39 7.72
C TRP A 57 4.38 4.47 8.93
N ARG A 58 3.47 4.66 9.90
CA ARG A 58 3.17 3.63 10.89
C ARG A 58 2.22 2.65 10.24
N VAL A 59 2.46 1.35 10.40
CA VAL A 59 1.58 0.32 9.83
C VAL A 59 0.98 -0.58 10.89
N ARG A 60 -0.25 -1.00 10.64
CA ARG A 60 -0.92 -2.12 11.30
C ARG A 60 -1.09 -3.21 10.25
N VAL A 61 -0.60 -4.41 10.57
CA VAL A 61 -0.68 -5.57 9.68
C VAL A 61 -1.63 -6.58 10.30
N GLU A 62 -2.58 -7.05 9.51
CA GLU A 62 -3.52 -8.09 9.88
C GLU A 62 -3.43 -9.23 8.87
N CYS A 63 -3.15 -10.43 9.35
CA CYS A 63 -3.10 -11.62 8.52
C CYS A 63 -3.93 -12.74 9.12
N GLY A 64 -4.45 -13.63 8.28
CA GLY A 64 -5.25 -14.74 8.77
C GLY A 64 -5.88 -15.57 7.68
N VAL A 65 -6.82 -16.41 8.09
CA VAL A 65 -7.62 -17.25 7.19
C VAL A 65 -9.09 -16.90 7.38
N ARG A 66 -9.83 -16.75 6.29
CA ARG A 66 -11.29 -16.58 6.31
C ARG A 66 -11.99 -17.61 5.43
N SER A 67 -13.23 -17.92 5.78
CA SER A 67 -14.13 -18.73 4.98
C SER A 67 -14.58 -17.94 3.76
N THR A 68 -14.51 -18.54 2.57
CA THR A 68 -14.98 -17.90 1.33
C THR A 68 -16.49 -18.00 1.14
N ARG A 69 -17.19 -18.75 2.00
CA ARG A 69 -18.65 -18.93 1.91
C ARG A 69 -19.44 -17.81 2.56
N ASP A 70 -18.96 -17.36 3.71
CA ASP A 70 -19.67 -16.43 4.61
C ASP A 70 -18.77 -15.30 5.13
N GLY A 71 -17.49 -15.29 4.74
CA GLY A 71 -16.52 -14.26 5.16
C GLY A 71 -16.04 -14.42 6.59
N GLN A 72 -16.43 -15.48 7.30
CA GLN A 72 -16.05 -15.67 8.71
C GLN A 72 -14.53 -15.79 8.86
N VAL A 73 -13.93 -14.98 9.73
CA VAL A 73 -12.51 -15.08 10.09
C VAL A 73 -12.29 -16.32 10.96
N LEU A 74 -11.46 -17.25 10.47
CA LEU A 74 -11.13 -18.53 11.12
C LEU A 74 -9.87 -18.42 11.97
N SER A 75 -8.93 -17.57 11.56
CA SER A 75 -7.74 -17.21 12.33
C SER A 75 -7.34 -15.77 12.02
N ARG A 76 -6.68 -15.12 12.99
CA ARG A 76 -6.26 -13.73 12.90
C ARG A 76 -4.99 -13.51 13.71
N ALA A 77 -4.01 -12.87 13.11
CA ALA A 77 -2.81 -12.34 13.74
C ALA A 77 -2.71 -10.86 13.40
N VAL A 78 -2.45 -10.03 14.41
CA VAL A 78 -2.32 -8.59 14.26
C VAL A 78 -0.94 -8.17 14.75
N GLY A 79 -0.32 -7.23 14.05
CA GLY A 79 0.96 -6.67 14.38
C GLY A 79 1.05 -5.21 13.99
N THR A 80 2.10 -4.56 14.47
CA THR A 80 2.37 -3.15 14.19
C THR A 80 3.83 -2.95 13.83
N GLY A 81 4.10 -1.94 13.01
CA GLY A 81 5.45 -1.67 12.54
C GLY A 81 5.56 -0.37 11.81
N SER A 82 6.52 -0.30 10.90
CA SER A 82 6.69 0.86 10.02
C SER A 82 6.95 0.47 8.58
N SER A 83 6.69 1.43 7.70
CA SER A 83 6.86 1.31 6.27
C SER A 83 7.46 2.58 5.68
N GLY A 84 8.20 2.41 4.59
CA GLY A 84 8.73 3.52 3.81
C GLY A 84 8.90 3.15 2.35
N ARG A 85 9.29 4.13 1.55
CA ARG A 85 9.67 3.94 0.15
C ARG A 85 11.13 3.50 0.05
N GLY A 86 11.37 2.49 -0.79
CA GLY A 86 12.71 2.01 -1.12
C GLY A 86 13.25 2.64 -2.41
N ALA A 87 14.36 2.09 -2.93
CA ALA A 87 14.98 2.55 -4.18
C ALA A 87 14.23 2.12 -5.46
N SER A 88 13.32 1.14 -5.35
CA SER A 88 12.45 0.67 -6.43
C SER A 88 11.12 1.43 -6.42
N PRO A 89 10.39 1.60 -7.55
CA PRO A 89 9.01 2.10 -7.52
C PRO A 89 8.16 1.13 -6.68
N GLY A 90 7.94 1.49 -5.42
CA GLY A 90 7.28 0.66 -4.44
C GLY A 90 7.51 1.16 -3.02
N PHE A 91 6.92 0.44 -2.08
CA PHE A 91 7.04 0.69 -0.65
C PHE A 91 6.95 -0.65 0.07
N GLY A 92 7.46 -0.69 1.29
CA GLY A 92 7.50 -1.91 2.07
C GLY A 92 7.77 -1.58 3.52
N GLY A 93 7.68 -2.59 4.36
CA GLY A 93 7.79 -2.39 5.80
C GLY A 93 8.09 -3.67 6.54
N GLN A 94 8.25 -3.51 7.84
CA GLN A 94 8.48 -4.58 8.79
C GLN A 94 7.54 -4.37 9.97
N TRP A 95 7.10 -5.45 10.59
CA TRP A 95 6.26 -5.40 11.77
C TRP A 95 6.64 -6.48 12.77
N ASP A 96 6.26 -6.25 14.01
CA ASP A 96 6.25 -7.27 15.07
C ASP A 96 4.78 -7.61 15.39
N TRP A 97 4.51 -8.87 15.71
CA TRP A 97 3.19 -9.30 16.15
C TRP A 97 2.88 -8.75 17.55
N GLU A 98 1.59 -8.64 17.87
CA GLU A 98 1.15 -8.35 19.23
C GLU A 98 1.80 -9.32 20.24
N GLY A 99 2.17 -8.81 21.41
CA GLY A 99 2.95 -9.58 22.40
C GLY A 99 4.46 -9.60 22.15
N GLY A 100 4.95 -8.87 21.14
CA GLY A 100 6.39 -8.66 20.91
C GLY A 100 7.10 -9.81 20.19
N GLN A 101 6.34 -10.80 19.68
CA GLN A 101 6.89 -11.82 18.80
C GLN A 101 7.33 -11.18 17.48
N LYS A 102 8.46 -11.65 16.94
CA LYS A 102 8.92 -11.21 15.61
C LYS A 102 7.87 -11.55 14.55
N GLY A 103 7.47 -10.52 13.81
CA GLY A 103 6.53 -10.62 12.70
C GLY A 103 7.27 -10.92 11.41
N GLY A 104 7.06 -10.08 10.41
CA GLY A 104 7.66 -10.24 9.10
C GLY A 104 7.89 -8.90 8.40
N SER A 105 7.93 -8.98 7.08
CA SER A 105 8.07 -7.87 6.16
C SER A 105 7.11 -8.02 5.00
N PHE A 106 6.78 -6.89 4.38
CA PHE A 106 6.00 -6.85 3.17
C PHE A 106 6.62 -5.89 2.16
N VAL A 107 6.35 -6.13 0.88
CA VAL A 107 6.73 -5.25 -0.22
C VAL A 107 5.55 -5.13 -1.17
N VAL A 108 5.26 -3.91 -1.61
CA VAL A 108 4.28 -3.58 -2.66
C VAL A 108 5.04 -2.89 -3.79
N THR A 109 4.91 -3.42 -5.01
CA THR A 109 5.65 -2.93 -6.18
C THR A 109 4.72 -2.14 -7.09
N GLN A 110 5.10 -0.92 -7.46
CA GLN A 110 4.30 -0.05 -8.33
C GLN A 110 4.76 -0.12 -9.78
N TYR A 111 3.82 -0.03 -10.71
CA TYR A 111 4.13 -0.03 -12.13
C TYR A 111 4.59 1.36 -12.58
N ARG A 112 5.89 1.54 -12.83
CA ARG A 112 6.42 2.83 -13.30
C ARG A 112 5.76 3.36 -14.58
N ARG A 113 5.35 2.46 -15.48
CA ARG A 113 4.70 2.82 -16.76
C ARG A 113 3.17 2.95 -16.66
N ALA A 114 2.60 2.69 -15.49
CA ALA A 114 1.17 2.75 -15.21
C ALA A 114 0.96 3.09 -13.71
N PRO A 115 1.46 4.25 -13.23
CA PRO A 115 1.45 4.61 -11.81
C PRO A 115 0.05 4.72 -11.21
N GLU A 116 -0.98 4.88 -12.04
CA GLU A 116 -2.40 4.92 -11.68
C GLU A 116 -2.98 3.56 -11.31
N ARG A 117 -2.30 2.45 -11.63
CA ARG A 117 -2.77 1.12 -11.27
C ARG A 117 -2.67 0.88 -9.77
N LEU A 118 -3.78 0.44 -9.19
CA LEU A 118 -3.90 0.13 -7.77
C LEU A 118 -3.98 -1.38 -7.50
N ASP A 119 -4.01 -2.20 -8.55
CA ASP A 119 -3.87 -3.64 -8.46
C ASP A 119 -2.38 -4.03 -8.59
N LEU A 120 -1.70 -4.13 -7.45
CA LEU A 120 -0.24 -4.13 -7.37
C LEU A 120 0.32 -5.48 -6.93
N PRO A 121 1.46 -5.92 -7.48
CA PRO A 121 2.22 -7.04 -6.94
C PRO A 121 2.62 -6.78 -5.49
N GLY A 122 2.32 -7.74 -4.63
CA GLY A 122 2.68 -7.72 -3.21
C GLY A 122 3.24 -9.06 -2.74
N GLU A 123 4.09 -9.00 -1.72
CA GLU A 123 4.69 -10.14 -1.04
C GLU A 123 4.69 -9.91 0.47
N PHE A 124 4.42 -10.96 1.25
CA PHE A 124 4.61 -10.99 2.70
C PHE A 124 5.52 -12.15 3.08
N THR A 125 6.33 -11.98 4.13
CA THR A 125 7.28 -13.02 4.56
C THR A 125 6.79 -13.86 5.74
N ALA A 126 5.75 -13.43 6.46
CA ALA A 126 5.23 -14.18 7.60
C ALA A 126 4.25 -15.30 7.15
N PRO A 127 4.30 -16.49 7.78
CA PRO A 127 3.48 -17.64 7.39
C PRO A 127 1.97 -17.45 7.63
N GLU A 128 1.60 -16.52 8.52
CA GLU A 128 0.21 -16.15 8.76
C GLU A 128 -0.40 -15.40 7.56
N CYS A 129 0.43 -14.78 6.71
CA CYS A 129 0.03 -13.92 5.60
C CYS A 129 0.07 -14.63 4.23
N PRO A 130 -0.66 -14.13 3.22
CA PRO A 130 -0.51 -14.56 1.84
C PRO A 130 0.94 -14.38 1.39
N GLN A 131 1.52 -15.37 0.72
CA GLN A 131 2.94 -15.30 0.38
C GLN A 131 3.20 -14.27 -0.71
N ARG A 132 2.44 -14.31 -1.82
CA ARG A 132 2.60 -13.38 -2.94
C ARG A 132 1.37 -13.33 -3.83
N GLY A 133 1.17 -12.21 -4.52
CA GLY A 133 0.14 -12.11 -5.55
C GLY A 133 -0.11 -10.67 -5.98
N THR A 134 -1.26 -10.41 -6.59
CA THR A 134 -1.74 -9.07 -6.88
C THR A 134 -2.76 -8.67 -5.82
N GLY A 135 -2.48 -7.61 -5.08
CA GLY A 135 -3.38 -7.04 -4.07
C GLY A 135 -3.95 -5.69 -4.52
N ALA A 136 -4.95 -5.21 -3.80
CA ALA A 136 -5.57 -3.91 -4.04
C ALA A 136 -4.99 -2.87 -3.07
N LEU A 137 -4.58 -1.73 -3.61
CA LEU A 137 -4.18 -0.55 -2.88
C LEU A 137 -5.32 0.48 -2.87
N SER A 138 -5.63 1.07 -1.72
CA SER A 138 -6.69 2.10 -1.59
C SER A 138 -6.36 3.08 -0.46
N SER A 139 -7.11 4.18 -0.35
CA SER A 139 -6.97 5.15 0.74
C SER A 139 -7.45 4.63 2.10
N GLY A 140 -8.18 3.50 2.13
CA GLY A 140 -8.68 2.87 3.36
C GLY A 140 -9.91 3.54 3.98
N ASP A 141 -10.53 4.51 3.28
CA ASP A 141 -11.78 5.18 3.62
C ASP A 141 -13.04 4.41 3.22
#